data_AF-A0A183SQF0-F1
#
_entry.id   AF-A0A183SQF0-F1
#
_cell.length_a   1.000
_cell.length_b   1.000
_cell.length_c   1.000
_cell.angle_alpha   90.00
_cell.angle_beta   90.00
_cell.angle_gamma   90.00
#
_symmetry.space_group_name_H-M   'P 1'
#
loop_
_entity.id
_entity.type
_entity.pdbx_description
1 polymer ?
#
loop_
_entity_poly.entity_id
_entity_poly.type
_entity_poly.pdbx_seq_one_letter_code
_entity_poly.pdbx_strand_id
1 'polypeptide(L)'
;MCYNVLSPNYATSSQYPYCPTWAMDWDYRRRGILEELKLYNPHIICLQEIDTDQFEDVFRLELGKAGYEGIFIPKSRYRTMDPSASRKVDGCAIFWLTDKFELIAHFNHEFMLSCSSVSEHPSALLLNRVMTRDNVALSAVFKTKGPGNVAGRRFCVSTGHIHWDPEQSDVKLIQSIMWTAELWNSGVGAMESGAASKIPVIFCGDFNSLPTSGVVEFLSKGCVPKSHDWKMLEKWAVDGDILRYDFKGMIDYIFYTRQHFRLLGSLDQIADSWFADEKILGCPHIHVPSDHFSLLVEFDLLAAPRGLIVSEAVGTASSDTTTLTTATAAINNPISKSAKRLATTGLSRAASSDSRNESTAKAPILNGGSSGVGGGTSNGTASGRQKKR
;
A
#
# COMPACT_ATOMS: atom_id res chain seq x y z
N MET A 1 -0.32 1.89 9.57
CA MET A 1 -0.63 0.80 8.63
C MET A 1 -0.10 1.17 7.26
N CYS A 2 0.46 0.22 6.51
CA CYS A 2 0.82 0.35 5.09
C CYS A 2 0.11 -0.76 4.31
N TYR A 3 -0.60 -0.44 3.24
CA TYR A 3 -1.43 -1.41 2.52
C TYR A 3 -1.65 -1.05 1.04
N ASN A 4 -1.19 -1.90 0.14
CA ASN A 4 -1.59 -1.88 -1.26
C ASN A 4 -2.99 -2.54 -1.40
N VAL A 5 -3.98 -1.78 -1.88
CA VAL A 5 -5.39 -2.21 -1.87
C VAL A 5 -5.84 -2.89 -3.17
N LEU A 6 -4.92 -3.10 -4.11
CA LEU A 6 -5.17 -3.64 -5.45
C LEU A 6 -6.23 -2.83 -6.21
N SER A 7 -5.78 -1.94 -7.10
CA SER A 7 -6.68 -1.11 -7.92
C SER A 7 -7.63 -1.99 -8.74
N PRO A 8 -8.91 -1.59 -8.92
CA PRO A 8 -9.82 -2.30 -9.81
C PRO A 8 -9.31 -2.39 -11.25
N ASN A 9 -8.41 -1.51 -11.67
CA ASN A 9 -7.80 -1.56 -13.00
C ASN A 9 -6.84 -2.76 -13.19
N TYR A 10 -6.31 -3.30 -12.09
CA TYR A 10 -5.34 -4.40 -12.12
C TYR A 10 -5.96 -5.75 -11.70
N ALA A 11 -7.11 -5.71 -10.99
CA ALA A 11 -7.90 -6.88 -10.58
C ALA A 11 -8.64 -7.57 -11.76
N THR A 12 -7.90 -8.14 -12.70
CA THR A 12 -8.45 -8.80 -13.90
C THR A 12 -8.44 -10.32 -13.79
N SER A 13 -9.38 -11.00 -14.46
CA SER A 13 -9.38 -12.47 -14.55
C SER A 13 -8.17 -13.06 -15.27
N SER A 14 -7.42 -12.26 -16.04
CA SER A 14 -6.16 -12.71 -16.64
C SER A 14 -5.04 -12.76 -15.60
N GLN A 15 -5.01 -11.79 -14.69
CA GLN A 15 -4.02 -11.70 -13.62
C GLN A 15 -4.37 -12.67 -12.47
N TYR A 16 -5.65 -12.77 -12.12
CA TYR A 16 -6.15 -13.57 -10.99
C TYR A 16 -7.23 -14.60 -11.42
N PRO A 17 -6.93 -15.56 -12.33
CA PRO A 17 -7.88 -16.56 -12.81
C PRO A 17 -8.42 -17.51 -11.73
N TYR A 18 -7.78 -17.66 -10.56
CA TYR A 18 -8.38 -18.41 -9.44
C TYR A 18 -9.52 -17.69 -8.74
N CYS A 19 -9.59 -16.36 -8.85
CA CYS A 19 -10.50 -15.58 -8.03
C CYS A 19 -11.83 -15.45 -8.78
N PRO A 20 -12.96 -15.83 -8.16
CA PRO A 20 -14.24 -15.67 -8.83
C PRO A 20 -14.53 -14.19 -9.07
N THR A 21 -15.11 -13.86 -10.22
CA THR A 21 -15.31 -12.47 -10.68
C THR A 21 -16.09 -11.61 -9.68
N TRP A 22 -17.06 -12.18 -8.97
CA TRP A 22 -17.82 -11.47 -7.94
C TRP A 22 -16.98 -11.11 -6.70
N ALA A 23 -15.92 -11.86 -6.42
CA ALA A 23 -15.00 -11.57 -5.32
C ALA A 23 -13.87 -10.63 -5.75
N MET A 24 -13.54 -10.59 -7.05
CA MET A 24 -12.67 -9.56 -7.63
C MET A 24 -13.36 -8.21 -7.80
N ASP A 25 -14.69 -8.22 -7.90
CA ASP A 25 -15.52 -7.02 -8.03
C ASP A 25 -15.19 -5.99 -6.95
N TRP A 26 -15.05 -4.74 -7.37
CA TRP A 26 -14.58 -3.68 -6.50
C TRP A 26 -15.55 -3.38 -5.35
N ASP A 27 -16.87 -3.45 -5.56
CA ASP A 27 -17.83 -3.20 -4.49
C ASP A 27 -17.81 -4.32 -3.45
N TYR A 28 -17.39 -5.54 -3.81
CA TYR A 28 -17.09 -6.60 -2.87
C TYR A 28 -15.79 -6.32 -2.11
N ARG A 29 -14.66 -6.15 -2.82
CA ARG A 29 -13.33 -5.98 -2.20
C ARG A 29 -13.26 -4.74 -1.31
N ARG A 30 -13.79 -3.61 -1.78
CA ARG A 30 -13.78 -2.34 -1.05
C ARG A 30 -14.42 -2.45 0.33
N ARG A 31 -15.47 -3.27 0.49
CA ARG A 31 -16.09 -3.51 1.79
C ARG A 31 -15.12 -4.18 2.75
N GLY A 32 -14.47 -5.26 2.32
CA GLY A 32 -13.44 -5.94 3.11
C GLY A 32 -12.26 -5.03 3.46
N ILE A 33 -11.78 -4.23 2.51
CA ILE A 33 -10.71 -3.25 2.73
C ILE A 33 -11.12 -2.24 3.81
N LEU A 34 -12.29 -1.61 3.68
CA LEU A 34 -12.77 -0.63 4.65
C LEU A 34 -13.04 -1.25 6.03
N GLU A 35 -13.55 -2.48 6.08
CA GLU A 35 -13.73 -3.24 7.33
C GLU A 35 -12.38 -3.47 8.02
N GLU A 36 -11.35 -3.89 7.29
CA GLU A 36 -10.00 -4.08 7.82
C GLU A 36 -9.40 -2.78 8.38
N LEU A 37 -9.49 -1.68 7.62
CA LEU A 37 -9.00 -0.36 8.05
C LEU A 37 -9.70 0.11 9.34
N LYS A 38 -11.02 -0.06 9.42
CA LYS A 38 -11.83 0.33 10.59
C LYS A 38 -11.58 -0.59 11.78
N LEU A 39 -11.41 -1.89 11.56
CA LEU A 39 -11.17 -2.89 12.61
C LEU A 39 -9.86 -2.62 13.34
N TYR A 40 -8.77 -2.40 12.60
CA TYR A 40 -7.47 -2.16 13.21
C TYR A 40 -7.30 -0.74 13.77
N ASN A 41 -8.12 0.20 13.32
CA ASN A 41 -8.13 1.61 13.75
C ASN A 41 -6.72 2.24 13.90
N PRO A 42 -5.84 2.12 12.88
CA PRO A 42 -4.46 2.60 12.97
C PRO A 42 -4.40 4.12 12.98
N HIS A 43 -3.57 4.73 13.84
CA HIS A 43 -3.52 6.19 13.92
C HIS A 43 -3.08 6.89 12.61
N ILE A 44 -2.31 6.19 11.75
CA ILE A 44 -1.93 6.62 10.40
C ILE A 44 -2.09 5.43 9.44
N ILE A 45 -2.70 5.67 8.29
CA ILE A 45 -2.90 4.72 7.19
C ILE A 45 -2.18 5.23 5.96
N CYS A 46 -1.36 4.39 5.35
CA CYS A 46 -0.70 4.64 4.07
C CYS A 46 -1.21 3.62 3.06
N LEU A 47 -1.90 4.09 2.01
CA LEU A 47 -2.47 3.23 0.97
C LEU A 47 -1.75 3.42 -0.36
N GLN A 48 -1.55 2.33 -1.09
CA GLN A 48 -1.13 2.32 -2.49
C GLN A 48 -2.25 1.74 -3.35
N GLU A 49 -2.26 2.06 -4.64
CA GLU A 49 -3.25 1.60 -5.62
C GLU A 49 -4.70 1.99 -5.33
N ILE A 50 -4.90 3.15 -4.70
CA ILE A 50 -6.25 3.72 -4.57
C ILE A 50 -6.55 4.61 -5.77
N ASP A 51 -7.60 4.28 -6.51
CA ASP A 51 -8.11 5.08 -7.63
C ASP A 51 -8.57 6.47 -7.14
N THR A 52 -8.37 7.49 -7.97
CA THR A 52 -8.69 8.88 -7.64
C THR A 52 -10.14 9.06 -7.20
N ASP A 53 -11.12 8.50 -7.93
CA ASP A 53 -12.52 8.59 -7.54
C ASP A 53 -12.85 7.79 -6.28
N GLN A 54 -12.16 6.68 -6.02
CA GLN A 54 -12.36 5.90 -4.80
C GLN A 54 -11.80 6.63 -3.59
N PHE A 55 -10.68 7.32 -3.73
CA PHE A 55 -10.19 8.22 -2.68
C PHE A 55 -11.21 9.30 -2.35
N GLU A 56 -11.62 10.09 -3.35
CA GLU A 56 -12.48 11.28 -3.14
C GLU A 56 -13.90 10.91 -2.71
N ASP A 57 -14.53 9.97 -3.41
CA ASP A 57 -15.97 9.72 -3.27
C ASP A 57 -16.27 8.68 -2.19
N VAL A 58 -15.29 7.85 -1.79
CA VAL A 58 -15.53 6.73 -0.86
C VAL A 58 -14.62 6.75 0.35
N PHE A 59 -13.31 6.54 0.19
CA PHE A 59 -12.40 6.36 1.33
C PHE A 59 -12.31 7.60 2.20
N ARG A 60 -12.22 8.80 1.59
CA ARG A 60 -12.22 10.07 2.31
C ARG A 60 -13.50 10.25 3.14
N LEU A 61 -14.66 9.89 2.59
CA LEU A 61 -15.94 10.03 3.30
C LEU A 61 -16.11 8.97 4.40
N GLU A 62 -15.81 7.70 4.10
CA GLU A 62 -15.98 6.58 5.02
C GLU A 62 -15.00 6.60 6.19
N LEU A 63 -13.74 6.96 5.95
CA LEU A 63 -12.75 7.14 7.01
C LEU A 63 -12.97 8.47 7.74
N GLY A 64 -13.50 9.50 7.07
CA GLY A 64 -13.94 10.75 7.68
C GLY A 64 -14.94 10.53 8.81
N LYS A 65 -15.91 9.62 8.62
CA LYS A 65 -16.87 9.21 9.68
C LYS A 65 -16.18 8.59 10.90
N ALA A 66 -14.99 8.02 10.73
CA ALA A 66 -14.18 7.44 11.80
C ALA A 66 -13.11 8.42 12.37
N GLY A 67 -13.18 9.71 12.01
CA GLY A 67 -12.29 10.76 12.55
C GLY A 67 -10.99 10.97 11.79
N TYR A 68 -10.84 10.34 10.62
CA TYR A 68 -9.67 10.51 9.77
C TYR A 68 -9.81 11.69 8.82
N GLU A 69 -8.69 12.36 8.56
CA GLU A 69 -8.49 13.15 7.35
C GLU A 69 -7.51 12.45 6.42
N GLY A 70 -7.50 12.81 5.14
CA GLY A 70 -6.62 12.19 4.16
C GLY A 70 -6.13 13.15 3.08
N ILE A 71 -4.94 12.85 2.57
CA ILE A 71 -4.32 13.45 1.39
C ILE A 71 -3.98 12.35 0.38
N PHE A 72 -3.92 12.71 -0.91
CA PHE A 72 -3.73 11.78 -2.02
C PHE A 72 -2.92 12.39 -3.15
N ILE A 73 -2.16 11.55 -3.83
CA ILE A 73 -1.50 11.85 -5.10
C ILE A 73 -1.78 10.72 -6.11
N PRO A 74 -2.42 11.01 -7.26
CA PRO A 74 -2.50 10.05 -8.36
C PRO A 74 -1.16 9.91 -9.07
N LYS A 75 -0.92 8.78 -9.74
CA LYS A 75 0.21 8.62 -10.67
C LYS A 75 0.22 9.72 -11.73
N SER A 76 1.41 10.15 -12.15
CA SER A 76 1.60 11.37 -12.96
C SER A 76 0.82 11.38 -14.28
N ARG A 77 0.47 10.20 -14.84
CA ARG A 77 -0.36 10.09 -16.05
C ARG A 77 -1.73 10.75 -15.92
N TYR A 78 -2.24 10.97 -14.70
CA TYR A 78 -3.46 11.74 -14.44
C TYR A 78 -3.48 13.09 -15.18
N ARG A 79 -2.31 13.73 -15.33
CA ARG A 79 -2.17 15.07 -15.94
C ARG A 79 -2.43 15.10 -17.45
N THR A 80 -2.27 13.97 -18.14
CA THR A 80 -2.36 13.88 -19.61
C THR A 80 -3.58 13.12 -20.09
N MET A 81 -4.36 12.53 -19.18
CA MET A 81 -5.60 11.81 -19.49
C MET A 81 -6.79 12.77 -19.54
N ASP A 82 -7.85 12.36 -20.24
CA ASP A 82 -9.11 13.08 -20.21
C ASP A 82 -9.74 13.02 -18.79
N PRO A 83 -10.64 13.96 -18.44
CA PRO A 83 -11.20 14.06 -17.09
C PRO A 83 -11.92 12.81 -16.58
N SER A 84 -12.47 11.97 -17.46
CA SER A 84 -13.21 10.77 -17.04
C SER A 84 -12.25 9.63 -16.73
N ALA A 85 -11.22 9.44 -17.56
CA ALA A 85 -10.22 8.40 -17.37
C ALA A 85 -9.23 8.76 -16.26
N SER A 86 -8.93 10.05 -16.07
CA SER A 86 -8.05 10.51 -14.99
C SER A 86 -8.60 10.14 -13.60
N ARG A 87 -9.92 10.13 -13.42
CA ARG A 87 -10.57 9.66 -12.18
C ARG A 87 -10.30 8.20 -11.81
N LYS A 88 -9.88 7.37 -12.78
CA LYS A 88 -9.50 5.97 -12.58
C LYS A 88 -8.00 5.78 -12.41
N VAL A 89 -7.21 6.86 -12.39
CA VAL A 89 -5.78 6.75 -12.13
C VAL A 89 -5.59 6.48 -10.64
N ASP A 90 -4.88 5.39 -10.36
CA ASP A 90 -4.48 4.99 -9.02
C ASP A 90 -3.32 5.82 -8.49
N GLY A 91 -3.14 5.81 -7.18
CA GLY A 91 -2.11 6.59 -6.52
C GLY A 91 -1.83 6.17 -5.09
N CYS A 92 -1.22 7.09 -4.34
CA CYS A 92 -0.88 6.89 -2.93
C CYS A 92 -1.69 7.85 -2.04
N ALA A 93 -2.17 7.35 -0.91
CA ALA A 93 -2.89 8.15 0.08
C ALA A 93 -2.28 8.02 1.47
N ILE A 94 -2.35 9.10 2.25
CA ILE A 94 -2.07 9.09 3.70
C ILE A 94 -3.32 9.58 4.42
N PHE A 95 -3.85 8.76 5.33
CA PHE A 95 -4.89 9.15 6.28
C PHE A 95 -4.34 9.20 7.70
N TRP A 96 -4.87 10.09 8.53
CA TRP A 96 -4.49 10.21 9.94
C TRP A 96 -5.68 10.56 10.82
N LEU A 97 -5.67 10.10 12.07
CA LEU A 97 -6.64 10.52 13.07
C LEU A 97 -6.42 11.96 13.50
N THR A 98 -7.43 12.80 13.29
CA THR A 98 -7.35 14.25 13.51
C THR A 98 -7.28 14.66 14.99
N ASP A 99 -7.73 13.81 15.90
CA ASP A 99 -7.60 14.03 17.35
C ASP A 99 -6.18 13.74 17.86
N LYS A 100 -5.40 12.91 17.13
CA LYS A 100 -4.01 12.56 17.46
C LYS A 100 -2.99 13.45 16.78
N PHE A 101 -3.25 13.89 15.55
CA PHE A 101 -2.25 14.58 14.74
C PHE A 101 -2.81 15.81 14.02
N GLU A 102 -1.93 16.79 13.83
CA GLU A 102 -2.12 17.97 12.99
C GLU A 102 -1.20 17.83 11.76
N LEU A 103 -1.74 17.97 10.55
CA LEU A 103 -0.93 18.05 9.34
C LEU A 103 -0.27 19.44 9.26
N ILE A 104 1.06 19.47 9.18
CA ILE A 104 1.86 20.71 9.08
C ILE A 104 2.19 21.02 7.63
N ALA A 105 2.60 20.01 6.86
CA ALA A 105 2.97 20.14 5.47
C ALA A 105 2.83 18.79 4.76
N HIS A 106 2.68 18.80 3.44
CA HIS A 106 2.80 17.61 2.60
C HIS A 106 3.62 17.90 1.34
N PHE A 107 4.21 16.86 0.78
CA PHE A 107 5.08 16.92 -0.40
C PHE A 107 4.74 15.78 -1.36
N ASN A 108 4.66 16.15 -2.62
CA ASN A 108 4.39 15.23 -3.73
C ASN A 108 5.72 14.87 -4.39
N HIS A 109 5.96 13.58 -4.57
CA HIS A 109 7.14 13.05 -5.24
C HIS A 109 6.71 12.43 -6.57
N GLU A 110 6.97 13.13 -7.68
CA GLU A 110 6.69 12.64 -9.03
C GLU A 110 8.03 12.31 -9.71
N PHE A 111 8.49 11.06 -9.59
CA PHE A 111 9.87 10.68 -9.96
C PHE A 111 10.21 11.01 -11.41
N MET A 112 9.23 10.92 -12.32
CA MET A 112 9.36 11.35 -13.71
C MET A 112 9.79 12.83 -13.81
N LEU A 113 9.15 13.73 -13.08
CA LEU A 113 9.42 15.17 -13.11
C LEU A 113 10.71 15.51 -12.39
N SER A 114 10.98 14.80 -11.30
CA SER A 114 12.17 14.98 -10.49
C SER A 114 13.47 14.63 -11.24
N CYS A 115 13.43 13.79 -12.27
CA CYS A 115 14.61 13.44 -13.07
C CYS A 115 15.33 14.68 -13.61
N SER A 116 14.58 15.71 -14.00
CA SER A 116 15.13 16.97 -14.50
C SER A 116 15.79 17.84 -13.41
N SER A 117 15.46 17.61 -12.14
CA SER A 117 16.04 18.34 -11.00
C SER A 117 17.31 17.70 -10.44
N VAL A 118 17.54 16.40 -10.73
CA VAL A 118 18.67 15.63 -10.20
C VAL A 118 19.96 15.92 -10.95
N SER A 119 19.89 16.31 -12.23
CA SER A 119 21.09 16.57 -13.04
C SER A 119 20.79 17.56 -14.17
N GLU A 120 21.68 18.54 -14.37
CA GLU A 120 21.68 19.41 -15.56
C GLU A 120 21.91 18.62 -16.87
N HIS A 121 22.56 17.45 -16.76
CA HIS A 121 22.88 16.57 -17.89
C HIS A 121 22.44 15.12 -17.57
N PRO A 122 21.12 14.85 -17.59
CA PRO A 122 20.58 13.56 -17.21
C PRO A 122 21.11 12.44 -18.10
N SER A 123 21.48 11.31 -17.49
CA SER A 123 22.01 10.16 -18.23
C SER A 123 20.93 9.52 -19.11
N ALA A 124 21.35 8.78 -20.15
CA ALA A 124 20.42 8.02 -20.99
C ALA A 124 19.58 7.00 -20.17
N LEU A 125 20.14 6.48 -19.08
CA LEU A 125 19.42 5.62 -18.15
C LEU A 125 18.28 6.38 -17.47
N LEU A 126 18.54 7.58 -16.95
CA LEU A 126 17.53 8.41 -16.29
C LEU A 126 16.44 8.82 -17.29
N LEU A 127 16.82 9.28 -18.48
CA LEU A 127 15.89 9.73 -19.53
C LEU A 127 15.02 8.60 -20.08
N ASN A 128 15.61 7.44 -20.41
CA ASN A 128 14.89 6.40 -21.14
C ASN A 128 14.13 5.44 -20.21
N ARG A 129 14.63 5.22 -19.00
CA ARG A 129 14.11 4.17 -18.11
C ARG A 129 13.34 4.69 -16.90
N VAL A 130 13.76 5.82 -16.33
CA VAL A 130 13.15 6.39 -15.10
C VAL A 130 12.13 7.45 -15.43
N MET A 131 12.48 8.42 -16.30
CA MET A 131 11.60 9.52 -16.70
C MET A 131 10.37 9.04 -17.48
N THR A 132 10.34 7.80 -17.96
CA THR A 132 9.19 7.21 -18.65
C THR A 132 8.20 6.52 -17.71
N ARG A 133 8.44 6.55 -16.40
CA ARG A 133 7.63 5.88 -15.38
C ARG A 133 6.90 6.88 -14.51
N ASP A 134 5.59 6.72 -14.39
CA ASP A 134 4.69 7.65 -13.72
C ASP A 134 4.47 7.32 -12.23
N ASN A 135 5.35 6.51 -11.64
CA ASN A 135 5.34 6.17 -10.23
C ASN A 135 5.47 7.43 -9.35
N VAL A 136 4.82 7.40 -8.20
CA VAL A 136 4.74 8.55 -7.27
C VAL A 136 4.95 8.12 -5.82
N ALA A 137 5.27 9.10 -4.99
CA ALA A 137 5.18 9.00 -3.54
C ALA A 137 4.60 10.29 -2.92
N LEU A 138 4.16 10.17 -1.68
CA LEU A 138 3.52 11.21 -0.88
C LEU A 138 4.16 11.27 0.50
N SER A 139 4.53 12.47 0.94
CA SER A 139 5.06 12.70 2.27
C SER A 139 4.21 13.68 3.03
N ALA A 140 4.05 13.47 4.33
CA ALA A 140 3.32 14.34 5.24
C ALA A 140 4.13 14.57 6.51
N VAL A 141 4.22 15.81 6.97
CA VAL A 141 4.78 16.17 8.27
C VAL A 141 3.63 16.39 9.23
N PHE A 142 3.63 15.62 10.31
CA PHE A 142 2.63 15.69 11.36
C PHE A 142 3.20 16.30 12.62
N LYS A 143 2.33 16.94 13.39
CA LYS A 143 2.58 17.36 14.76
C LYS A 143 1.61 16.60 15.69
N THR A 144 2.12 16.02 16.76
CA THR A 144 1.33 15.31 17.76
C THR A 144 0.45 16.26 18.57
N LYS A 145 -0.80 15.83 18.81
CA LYS A 145 -1.74 16.44 19.74
C LYS A 145 -1.82 15.62 21.03
N GLY A 146 -2.23 16.25 22.12
CA GLY A 146 -2.41 15.58 23.42
C GLY A 146 -1.83 16.37 24.59
N PRO A 147 -1.94 15.85 25.82
CA PRO A 147 -1.44 16.52 27.02
C PRO A 147 0.07 16.33 27.26
N GLY A 148 0.69 17.29 27.95
CA GLY A 148 2.05 17.18 28.48
C GLY A 148 3.15 17.06 27.42
N ASN A 149 4.19 16.27 27.72
CA ASN A 149 5.38 16.10 26.88
C ASN A 149 5.11 15.41 25.53
N VAL A 150 3.89 14.91 25.29
CA VAL A 150 3.49 14.25 24.03
C VAL A 150 3.13 15.28 22.97
N ALA A 151 2.61 16.46 23.35
CA ALA A 151 2.14 17.47 22.41
C ALA A 151 3.30 18.16 21.68
N GLY A 152 3.07 18.50 20.42
CA GLY A 152 3.98 19.38 19.66
C GLY A 152 5.18 18.69 19.01
N ARG A 153 5.35 17.38 19.17
CA ARG A 153 6.42 16.63 18.50
C ARG A 153 6.11 16.47 17.03
N ARG A 154 7.11 16.70 16.18
CA ARG A 154 6.98 16.54 14.73
C ARG A 154 7.59 15.22 14.27
N PHE A 155 6.97 14.61 13.27
CA PHE A 155 7.53 13.48 12.54
C PHE A 155 6.98 13.48 11.12
N CYS A 156 7.69 12.86 10.19
CA CYS A 156 7.28 12.70 8.82
C CYS A 156 6.82 11.25 8.58
N VAL A 157 5.74 11.10 7.81
CA VAL A 157 5.35 9.83 7.21
C VAL A 157 5.43 9.98 5.71
N SER A 158 6.11 9.05 5.05
CA SER A 158 6.21 8.99 3.60
C SER A 158 5.72 7.64 3.10
N THR A 159 4.91 7.66 2.05
CA THR A 159 4.43 6.45 1.38
C THR A 159 4.51 6.55 -0.13
N GLY A 160 4.77 5.44 -0.82
CA GLY A 160 4.98 5.43 -2.26
C GLY A 160 4.76 4.05 -2.87
N HIS A 161 4.70 4.03 -4.20
CA HIS A 161 4.56 2.81 -4.99
C HIS A 161 5.58 2.83 -6.14
N ILE A 162 6.66 2.07 -5.94
CA ILE A 162 7.81 1.98 -6.84
C ILE A 162 7.48 1.10 -8.05
N HIS A 163 8.22 1.28 -9.15
CA HIS A 163 8.04 0.51 -10.39
C HIS A 163 8.01 -1.00 -10.14
N TRP A 164 7.13 -1.72 -10.84
CA TRP A 164 6.85 -3.13 -10.55
C TRP A 164 7.76 -4.12 -11.30
N ASP A 165 8.17 -3.78 -12.52
CA ASP A 165 8.79 -4.73 -13.45
C ASP A 165 10.05 -5.38 -12.86
N PRO A 166 10.07 -6.73 -12.69
CA PRO A 166 11.20 -7.47 -12.14
C PRO A 166 12.53 -7.29 -12.89
N GLU A 167 12.49 -6.92 -14.17
CA GLU A 167 13.69 -6.71 -14.99
C GLU A 167 14.28 -5.29 -14.84
N GLN A 168 13.66 -4.44 -14.03
CA GLN A 168 13.99 -3.02 -13.92
C GLN A 168 14.36 -2.59 -12.49
N SER A 169 15.12 -3.42 -11.81
CA SER A 169 15.70 -3.14 -10.48
C SER A 169 16.49 -1.82 -10.41
N ASP A 170 17.10 -1.38 -11.52
CA ASP A 170 17.78 -0.10 -11.64
C ASP A 170 16.82 1.07 -11.51
N VAL A 171 15.64 0.98 -12.15
CA VAL A 171 14.57 1.97 -12.03
C VAL A 171 14.06 2.02 -10.59
N LYS A 172 13.82 0.85 -9.96
CA LYS A 172 13.35 0.75 -8.58
C LYS A 172 14.31 1.43 -7.59
N LEU A 173 15.61 1.17 -7.74
CA LEU A 173 16.66 1.77 -6.91
C LEU A 173 16.79 3.27 -7.14
N ILE A 174 16.77 3.74 -8.39
CA ILE A 174 16.87 5.17 -8.67
C ILE A 174 15.66 5.93 -8.13
N GLN A 175 14.44 5.41 -8.31
CA GLN A 175 13.24 6.01 -7.72
C GLN A 175 13.36 6.10 -6.20
N SER A 176 13.88 5.05 -5.54
CA SER A 176 14.12 5.06 -4.09
C SER A 176 15.17 6.08 -3.64
N ILE A 177 16.25 6.26 -4.42
CA ILE A 177 17.27 7.29 -4.18
C ILE A 177 16.68 8.69 -4.35
N MET A 178 15.93 8.92 -5.42
CA MET A 178 15.28 10.21 -5.68
C MET A 178 14.28 10.55 -4.58
N TRP A 179 13.45 9.59 -4.18
CA TRP A 179 12.49 9.76 -3.11
C TRP A 179 13.15 10.18 -1.79
N THR A 180 14.20 9.48 -1.36
CA THR A 180 14.92 9.82 -0.12
C THR A 180 15.65 11.16 -0.24
N ALA A 181 16.25 11.48 -1.39
CA ALA A 181 16.92 12.76 -1.61
C ALA A 181 15.95 13.95 -1.54
N GLU A 182 14.81 13.84 -2.22
CA GLU A 182 13.74 14.86 -2.19
C GLU A 182 13.20 15.06 -0.78
N LEU A 183 12.92 13.98 -0.06
CA LEU A 183 12.43 14.04 1.31
C LEU A 183 13.38 14.82 2.23
N TRP A 184 14.69 14.60 2.10
CA TRP A 184 15.70 15.34 2.86
C TRP A 184 15.81 16.81 2.45
N ASN A 185 15.66 17.10 1.17
CA ASN A 185 15.70 18.46 0.62
C ASN A 185 14.46 19.29 0.97
N SER A 186 13.29 18.67 1.17
CA SER A 186 12.03 19.34 1.54
C SER A 186 12.01 19.93 2.96
N GLY A 187 13.15 20.03 3.63
CA GLY A 187 13.24 20.66 4.96
C GLY A 187 12.85 19.73 6.12
N VAL A 188 12.58 18.44 5.87
CA VAL A 188 12.52 17.42 6.94
C VAL A 188 13.86 17.36 7.70
N GLY A 189 14.96 17.78 7.07
CA GLY A 189 16.27 18.00 7.70
C GLY A 189 16.50 19.38 8.34
N ALA A 190 15.64 20.39 8.13
CA ALA A 190 15.98 21.80 8.39
C ALA A 190 14.84 22.68 8.97
N MET A 191 13.76 22.09 9.49
CA MET A 191 12.65 22.89 10.05
C MET A 191 12.96 23.37 11.49
N GLU A 192 13.63 24.53 11.57
CA GLU A 192 13.78 25.51 12.66
C GLU A 192 13.82 25.03 14.13
N SER A 193 15.04 25.03 14.71
CA SER A 193 15.42 25.87 15.86
C SER A 193 16.83 25.47 16.36
N GLY A 194 17.86 26.24 16.03
CA GLY A 194 19.15 26.35 16.77
C GLY A 194 20.05 25.12 16.97
N ALA A 195 19.56 23.91 16.76
CA ALA A 195 20.27 22.65 16.74
C ALA A 195 19.62 21.82 15.64
N ALA A 196 20.41 21.30 14.70
CA ALA A 196 19.93 20.52 13.56
C ALA A 196 19.35 19.16 14.02
N SER A 197 18.19 19.16 14.67
CA SER A 197 17.45 17.96 15.02
C SER A 197 16.65 17.51 13.80
N LYS A 198 17.13 16.46 13.13
CA LYS A 198 16.43 15.83 11.99
C LYS A 198 15.04 15.38 12.44
N ILE A 199 13.99 15.68 11.67
CA ILE A 199 12.63 15.22 11.98
C ILE A 199 12.59 13.68 11.86
N PRO A 200 12.02 12.95 12.85
CA PRO A 200 11.80 11.50 12.76
C PRO A 200 11.01 11.11 11.52
N VAL A 201 11.35 10.01 10.86
CA VAL A 201 10.69 9.57 9.63
C VAL A 201 10.16 8.14 9.79
N ILE A 202 8.93 7.93 9.35
CA ILE A 202 8.36 6.64 8.97
C ILE A 202 8.28 6.62 7.45
N PHE A 203 8.90 5.63 6.81
CA PHE A 203 9.04 5.54 5.36
C PHE A 203 8.55 4.16 4.92
N CYS A 204 7.41 4.12 4.24
CA CYS A 204 6.70 2.88 3.96
C CYS A 204 6.16 2.83 2.54
N GLY A 205 5.65 1.70 2.10
CA GLY A 205 5.03 1.59 0.79
C GLY A 205 5.28 0.25 0.14
N ASP A 206 4.83 0.15 -1.11
CA ASP A 206 5.13 -0.96 -2.00
C ASP A 206 6.40 -0.62 -2.79
N PHE A 207 7.49 -1.31 -2.45
CA PHE A 207 8.79 -1.10 -3.09
C PHE A 207 8.99 -2.01 -4.28
N ASN A 208 8.09 -2.97 -4.53
CA ASN A 208 8.24 -4.00 -5.55
C ASN A 208 9.64 -4.64 -5.53
N SER A 209 10.24 -4.81 -4.34
CA SER A 209 11.65 -5.16 -4.17
C SER A 209 11.83 -6.15 -3.03
N LEU A 210 12.47 -7.28 -3.30
CA LEU A 210 12.72 -8.33 -2.30
C LEU A 210 13.71 -7.87 -1.20
N PRO A 211 13.76 -8.52 -0.02
CA PRO A 211 14.62 -8.11 1.10
C PRO A 211 16.12 -8.09 0.76
N THR A 212 16.52 -8.89 -0.22
CA THR A 212 17.91 -8.99 -0.70
C THR A 212 18.25 -7.97 -1.78
N SER A 213 17.30 -7.15 -2.24
CA SER A 213 17.47 -6.16 -3.31
C SER A 213 18.39 -4.99 -2.92
N GLY A 214 18.94 -4.32 -3.93
CA GLY A 214 19.68 -3.06 -3.75
C GLY A 214 18.82 -1.93 -3.17
N VAL A 215 17.51 -1.94 -3.40
CA VAL A 215 16.55 -0.98 -2.79
C VAL A 215 16.56 -1.14 -1.27
N VAL A 216 16.37 -2.37 -0.79
CA VAL A 216 16.33 -2.63 0.64
C VAL A 216 17.71 -2.43 1.26
N GLU A 217 18.79 -2.81 0.57
CA GLU A 217 20.15 -2.51 1.04
C GLU A 217 20.37 -0.99 1.20
N PHE A 218 20.03 -0.19 0.20
CA PHE A 218 20.14 1.26 0.22
C PHE A 218 19.36 1.86 1.40
N LEU A 219 18.09 1.49 1.54
CA LEU A 219 17.23 1.98 2.62
C LEU A 219 17.66 1.50 4.01
N SER A 220 18.43 0.41 4.12
CA SER A 220 18.88 -0.15 5.40
C SER A 220 20.31 0.23 5.79
N LYS A 221 21.12 0.69 4.84
CA LYS A 221 22.53 1.02 5.07
C LYS A 221 22.85 2.48 4.71
N GLY A 222 21.94 3.17 4.05
CA GLY A 222 22.15 4.53 3.52
C GLY A 222 23.05 4.57 2.28
N CYS A 223 23.54 3.43 1.79
CA CYS A 223 24.40 3.34 0.62
C CYS A 223 24.32 1.95 -0.03
N VAL A 224 24.69 1.89 -1.32
CA VAL A 224 24.87 0.66 -2.10
C VAL A 224 26.19 0.77 -2.86
N PRO A 225 26.99 -0.31 -2.97
CA PRO A 225 28.23 -0.28 -3.75
C PRO A 225 27.98 0.05 -5.22
N LYS A 226 28.87 0.83 -5.85
CA LYS A 226 28.79 1.09 -7.31
C LYS A 226 28.87 -0.19 -8.16
N SER A 227 29.50 -1.23 -7.63
CA SER A 227 29.65 -2.55 -8.24
C SER A 227 28.48 -3.49 -8.00
N HIS A 228 27.40 -3.02 -7.37
CA HIS A 228 26.23 -3.86 -7.09
C HIS A 228 25.67 -4.39 -8.40
N ASP A 229 25.52 -5.72 -8.51
CA ASP A 229 24.93 -6.33 -9.69
C ASP A 229 23.43 -6.02 -9.70
N TRP A 230 23.07 -5.02 -10.51
CA TRP A 230 21.70 -4.58 -10.71
C TRP A 230 20.80 -5.74 -11.15
N LYS A 231 21.32 -6.77 -11.83
CA LYS A 231 20.52 -7.82 -12.46
C LYS A 231 20.20 -9.02 -11.55
N MET A 232 20.80 -9.12 -10.37
CA MET A 232 20.89 -10.42 -9.68
C MET A 232 19.73 -10.78 -8.74
N LEU A 233 18.73 -9.93 -8.51
CA LEU A 233 17.91 -10.08 -7.30
C LEU A 233 16.40 -10.29 -7.47
N GLU A 234 15.90 -10.52 -8.69
CA GLU A 234 14.48 -10.89 -8.91
C GLU A 234 14.29 -12.12 -9.80
N LYS A 235 15.33 -12.97 -9.90
CA LYS A 235 15.26 -14.27 -10.59
C LYS A 235 14.30 -15.28 -9.92
N TRP A 236 13.69 -14.92 -8.81
CA TRP A 236 12.71 -15.76 -8.09
C TRP A 236 11.29 -15.66 -8.65
N ALA A 237 10.99 -14.65 -9.49
CA ALA A 237 9.75 -14.60 -10.26
C ALA A 237 9.79 -15.49 -11.52
N VAL A 238 10.99 -15.88 -11.98
CA VAL A 238 11.20 -16.58 -13.26
C VAL A 238 12.22 -17.71 -13.09
N ASP A 239 11.73 -18.91 -12.77
CA ASP A 239 12.53 -20.14 -12.75
C ASP A 239 12.38 -20.85 -14.10
N GLY A 240 13.20 -20.45 -15.09
CA GLY A 240 13.16 -20.93 -16.47
C GLY A 240 12.18 -20.18 -17.39
N ASP A 241 11.92 -20.70 -18.59
CA ASP A 241 10.92 -20.19 -19.57
C ASP A 241 9.45 -20.42 -19.13
N ILE A 242 9.22 -20.67 -17.84
CA ILE A 242 7.90 -20.93 -17.27
C ILE A 242 7.52 -19.71 -16.43
N LEU A 243 6.56 -18.93 -16.92
CA LEU A 243 5.78 -17.99 -16.10
C LEU A 243 5.15 -18.80 -14.95
N ARG A 244 5.72 -18.69 -13.74
CA ARG A 244 5.02 -19.17 -12.55
C ARG A 244 3.92 -18.16 -12.24
N TYR A 245 2.76 -18.72 -11.97
CA TYR A 245 1.53 -18.02 -11.66
C TYR A 245 1.60 -17.25 -10.31
N ASP A 246 2.65 -17.47 -9.51
CA ASP A 246 2.76 -17.03 -8.14
C ASP A 246 4.08 -16.29 -7.87
N PHE A 247 4.00 -15.01 -7.50
CA PHE A 247 5.04 -14.35 -6.72
C PHE A 247 4.57 -14.28 -5.27
N LYS A 248 5.29 -14.94 -4.36
CA LYS A 248 5.15 -14.77 -2.90
C LYS A 248 6.46 -14.21 -2.39
N GLY A 249 6.47 -12.92 -2.05
CA GLY A 249 7.65 -12.23 -1.57
C GLY A 249 7.29 -11.00 -0.76
N MET A 250 8.18 -10.64 0.17
CA MET A 250 8.06 -9.40 0.94
C MET A 250 8.51 -8.25 0.05
N ILE A 251 7.58 -7.40 -0.37
CA ILE A 251 7.85 -6.21 -1.20
C ILE A 251 7.30 -4.92 -0.59
N ASP A 252 6.43 -5.05 0.40
CA ASP A 252 5.94 -3.95 1.24
C ASP A 252 6.81 -3.81 2.49
N TYR A 253 7.12 -2.57 2.88
CA TYR A 253 7.95 -2.30 4.04
C TYR A 253 7.47 -1.10 4.85
N ILE A 254 7.82 -1.09 6.15
CA ILE A 254 7.76 0.08 7.03
C ILE A 254 9.15 0.29 7.65
N PHE A 255 9.92 1.20 7.06
CA PHE A 255 11.18 1.71 7.62
C PHE A 255 10.90 2.86 8.58
N TYR A 256 11.77 3.05 9.58
CA TYR A 256 11.65 4.16 10.51
C TYR A 256 12.99 4.57 11.12
N THR A 257 13.07 5.81 11.62
CA THR A 257 14.25 6.31 12.34
C THR A 257 14.33 5.74 13.76
N ARG A 258 15.09 4.65 13.95
CA ARG A 258 15.20 3.93 15.24
C ARG A 258 15.62 4.76 16.45
N GLN A 259 16.36 5.85 16.23
CA GLN A 259 16.73 6.78 17.29
C GLN A 259 15.49 7.43 17.93
N HIS A 260 14.43 7.63 17.16
CA HIS A 260 13.25 8.38 17.56
C HIS A 260 12.00 7.51 17.75
N PHE A 261 11.91 6.38 17.06
CA PHE A 261 10.80 5.44 17.22
C PHE A 261 11.24 4.15 17.89
N ARG A 262 10.44 3.67 18.82
CA ARG A 262 10.51 2.34 19.41
C ARG A 262 9.38 1.48 18.86
N LEU A 263 9.72 0.40 18.16
CA LEU A 263 8.75 -0.63 17.82
C LEU A 263 8.28 -1.32 19.10
N LEU A 264 6.97 -1.27 19.34
CA LEU A 264 6.30 -1.96 20.46
C LEU A 264 5.77 -3.32 20.01
N GLY A 265 5.24 -3.39 18.79
CA GLY A 265 4.71 -4.61 18.21
C GLY A 265 4.43 -4.47 16.73
N SER A 266 4.21 -5.61 16.08
CA SER A 266 3.76 -5.71 14.70
C SER A 266 2.64 -6.74 14.62
N LEU A 267 1.69 -6.52 13.71
CA LEU A 267 0.69 -7.53 13.39
C LEU A 267 1.36 -8.71 12.69
N ASP A 268 1.11 -9.90 13.22
CA ASP A 268 1.59 -11.14 12.60
C ASP A 268 0.87 -11.38 11.27
N GLN A 269 1.61 -11.94 10.32
CA GLN A 269 1.04 -12.36 9.04
C GLN A 269 0.15 -13.59 9.23
N ILE A 270 -0.80 -13.77 8.31
CA ILE A 270 -1.67 -14.96 8.30
C ILE A 270 -0.79 -16.21 8.18
N ALA A 271 -1.02 -17.19 9.04
CA ALA A 271 -0.21 -18.40 9.09
C ALA A 271 -0.34 -19.20 7.79
N ASP A 272 0.79 -19.68 7.25
CA ASP A 272 0.83 -20.52 6.05
C ASP A 272 -0.07 -21.76 6.16
N SER A 273 -0.26 -22.30 7.38
CA SER A 273 -1.16 -23.42 7.62
C SER A 273 -2.61 -23.11 7.27
N TRP A 274 -3.08 -21.89 7.50
CA TRP A 274 -4.45 -21.50 7.16
C TRP A 274 -4.69 -21.53 5.66
N PHE A 275 -3.73 -21.03 4.86
CA PHE A 275 -3.81 -21.13 3.40
C PHE A 275 -3.82 -22.58 2.91
N ALA A 276 -3.02 -23.44 3.54
CA ALA A 276 -2.99 -24.87 3.22
C ALA A 276 -4.32 -25.57 3.58
N ASP A 277 -4.87 -25.28 4.76
CA ASP A 277 -6.12 -25.87 5.27
C ASP A 277 -7.33 -25.43 4.43
N GLU A 278 -7.40 -24.14 4.09
CA GLU A 278 -8.47 -23.56 3.26
C GLU A 278 -8.23 -23.73 1.74
N LYS A 279 -7.10 -24.33 1.35
CA LYS A 279 -6.69 -24.55 -0.06
C LYS A 279 -6.66 -23.27 -0.89
N ILE A 280 -6.19 -22.18 -0.29
CA ILE A 280 -6.06 -20.88 -0.94
C ILE A 280 -4.76 -20.85 -1.72
N LEU A 281 -4.86 -20.77 -3.05
CA LEU A 281 -3.72 -20.77 -3.96
C LEU A 281 -3.05 -19.39 -4.07
N GLY A 282 -3.84 -18.33 -3.95
CA GLY A 282 -3.37 -16.95 -4.06
C GLY A 282 -4.46 -15.96 -3.67
N CYS A 283 -4.09 -14.68 -3.67
CA CYS A 283 -4.97 -13.56 -3.33
C CYS A 283 -5.03 -12.57 -4.52
N PRO A 284 -6.13 -11.84 -4.74
CA PRO A 284 -7.29 -11.72 -3.86
C PRO A 284 -8.12 -13.01 -3.81
N HIS A 285 -8.80 -13.20 -2.69
CA HIS A 285 -9.62 -14.36 -2.37
C HIS A 285 -10.94 -13.89 -1.75
N ILE A 286 -11.94 -14.77 -1.64
CA ILE A 286 -13.23 -14.44 -1.03
C ILE A 286 -13.11 -13.89 0.40
N HIS A 287 -12.01 -14.20 1.09
CA HIS A 287 -11.68 -13.75 2.44
C HIS A 287 -10.56 -12.71 2.49
N VAL A 288 -9.91 -12.40 1.37
CA VAL A 288 -8.74 -11.51 1.30
C VAL A 288 -8.93 -10.54 0.12
N PRO A 289 -9.21 -9.24 0.37
CA PRO A 289 -9.69 -8.33 -0.66
C PRO A 289 -8.58 -7.67 -1.51
N SER A 290 -7.31 -7.99 -1.25
CA SER A 290 -6.14 -7.55 -2.03
C SER A 290 -5.20 -8.74 -2.23
N ASP A 291 -4.31 -8.66 -3.21
CA ASP A 291 -3.18 -9.59 -3.36
C ASP A 291 -2.02 -9.28 -2.41
N HIS A 292 -2.05 -8.13 -1.74
CA HIS A 292 -1.15 -7.78 -0.64
C HIS A 292 -1.83 -7.97 0.73
N PHE A 293 -1.01 -8.17 1.77
CA PHE A 293 -1.45 -8.14 3.17
C PHE A 293 -1.05 -6.83 3.82
N SER A 294 -1.92 -6.27 4.67
CA SER A 294 -1.60 -5.03 5.35
C SER A 294 -0.45 -5.21 6.35
N LEU A 295 0.43 -4.21 6.40
CA LEU A 295 1.45 -4.11 7.44
C LEU A 295 0.95 -3.16 8.53
N LEU A 296 0.91 -3.65 9.77
CA LEU A 296 0.54 -2.86 10.94
C LEU A 296 1.63 -2.97 12.00
N VAL A 297 2.06 -1.81 12.49
CA VAL A 297 3.10 -1.69 13.52
C VAL A 297 2.66 -0.65 14.54
N GLU A 298 3.04 -0.87 15.78
CA GLU A 298 2.85 0.06 16.88
C GLU A 298 4.18 0.67 17.27
N PHE A 299 4.24 2.00 17.32
CA PHE A 299 5.43 2.75 17.67
C PHE A 299 5.22 3.62 18.91
N ASP A 300 6.24 3.69 19.75
CA ASP A 300 6.44 4.75 20.74
C ASP A 300 7.41 5.79 20.17
N LEU A 301 6.92 7.02 20.00
CA LEU A 301 7.72 8.17 19.58
C LEU A 301 8.42 8.77 20.79
N LEU A 302 9.75 8.70 20.82
CA LEU A 302 10.58 9.07 21.96
C LEU A 302 10.73 10.60 22.08
N ALA A 303 10.84 11.08 23.32
CA ALA A 303 11.02 12.51 23.62
C ALA A 303 12.42 13.02 23.24
N ALA A 304 13.41 12.14 23.39
CA ALA A 304 14.79 12.38 23.03
C ALA A 304 15.31 11.19 22.21
N PRO A 305 16.23 11.42 21.25
CA PRO A 305 16.78 10.34 20.45
C PRO A 305 17.60 9.36 21.32
N ARG A 306 17.52 8.06 21.07
CA ARG A 306 18.37 7.07 21.75
C ARG A 306 19.82 7.21 21.33
N GLY A 307 20.74 7.10 22.29
CA GLY A 307 22.19 7.08 22.05
C GLY A 307 22.85 8.46 22.07
N LEU A 308 22.09 9.55 22.20
CA LEU A 308 22.63 10.86 22.55
C LEU A 308 22.73 10.97 24.07
N ILE A 309 23.91 10.64 24.62
CA ILE A 309 24.27 11.11 25.97
C ILE A 309 24.40 12.62 25.84
N VAL A 310 23.57 13.39 26.55
CA VAL A 310 23.80 14.82 26.74
C VAL A 310 25.00 14.93 27.68
N SER A 311 26.22 14.85 27.14
CA SER A 311 27.40 15.32 27.86
C SER A 311 27.39 16.84 27.79
N GLU A 312 27.38 17.49 28.95
CA GLU A 312 27.66 18.92 29.04
C GLU A 312 28.92 19.26 28.25
N ALA A 313 28.86 20.39 27.55
CA ALA A 313 29.77 20.78 26.49
C ALA A 313 31.26 20.76 26.90
N VAL A 314 32.06 19.94 26.23
CA VAL A 314 33.44 20.28 25.82
C VAL A 314 33.68 19.67 24.44
N GLY A 315 34.11 20.52 23.50
CA GLY A 315 34.13 20.22 22.08
C GLY A 315 35.12 19.16 21.63
N THR A 316 34.80 18.49 20.53
CA THR A 316 35.58 18.41 19.28
C THR A 316 34.79 17.53 18.31
N ALA A 317 34.82 17.90 17.03
CA ALA A 317 33.98 17.32 15.98
C ALA A 317 34.39 15.88 15.62
N SER A 318 33.41 14.99 15.44
CA SER A 318 33.54 13.83 14.56
C SER A 318 32.25 13.59 13.78
N SER A 319 32.44 13.21 12.51
CA SER A 319 31.42 12.94 11.51
C SER A 319 30.77 11.57 11.71
N ASP A 320 29.47 11.54 12.01
CA ASP A 320 28.71 10.28 12.09
C ASP A 320 27.56 10.23 11.07
N THR A 321 27.65 9.23 10.18
CA THR A 321 26.66 8.88 9.17
C THR A 321 25.52 8.09 9.81
N THR A 322 24.28 8.57 9.66
CA THR A 322 23.08 7.97 10.28
C THR A 322 22.44 6.94 9.33
N THR A 323 22.34 5.69 9.76
CA THR A 323 21.73 4.58 9.01
C THR A 323 20.25 4.38 9.38
N LEU A 324 19.38 4.37 8.38
CA LEU A 324 18.02 3.83 8.49
C LEU A 324 18.13 2.32 8.70
N THR A 325 17.35 1.70 9.58
CA THR A 325 17.47 0.25 9.83
C THR A 325 16.09 -0.40 9.92
N THR A 326 15.94 -1.51 9.22
CA THR A 326 14.69 -2.27 8.99
C THR A 326 14.14 -2.87 10.28
N ALA A 327 12.84 -2.74 10.55
CA ALA A 327 12.13 -3.80 11.24
C ALA A 327 11.56 -4.72 10.16
N THR A 328 12.28 -5.80 9.87
CA THR A 328 11.70 -6.91 9.12
C THR A 328 10.89 -7.70 10.14
N ALA A 329 9.57 -7.82 9.97
CA ALA A 329 8.84 -8.93 10.56
C ALA A 329 9.23 -10.21 9.77
N ALA A 330 10.45 -10.69 10.01
CA ALA A 330 10.92 -11.98 9.54
C ALA A 330 11.20 -12.84 10.78
N ILE A 331 10.19 -13.56 11.24
CA ILE A 331 10.38 -14.61 12.24
C ILE A 331 10.79 -15.86 11.48
N ASN A 332 12.10 -16.03 11.27
CA ASN A 332 12.66 -17.37 11.11
C ASN A 332 12.62 -18.02 12.50
N ASN A 333 11.65 -18.90 12.75
CA ASN A 333 11.64 -19.68 13.97
C ASN A 333 12.21 -21.09 13.71
N PRO A 334 13.34 -21.48 14.33
CA PRO A 334 13.64 -22.88 14.51
C PRO A 334 12.67 -23.48 15.54
N ILE A 335 12.21 -24.67 15.22
CA ILE A 335 11.28 -25.51 15.99
C ILE A 335 11.55 -25.46 17.50
N SER A 336 10.56 -25.00 18.27
CA SER A 336 10.49 -25.22 19.71
C SER A 336 9.06 -25.63 20.08
N LYS A 337 8.93 -26.88 20.53
CA LYS A 337 7.71 -27.46 21.08
C LYS A 337 7.40 -26.78 22.41
N SER A 338 6.24 -26.14 22.55
CA SER A 338 5.34 -26.31 23.71
C SER A 338 4.12 -25.36 23.66
N ALA A 339 2.98 -25.95 24.04
CA ALA A 339 1.79 -25.34 24.66
C ALA A 339 0.50 -25.41 23.84
N LYS A 340 -0.28 -26.44 24.17
CA LYS A 340 -1.72 -26.59 23.94
C LYS A 340 -2.53 -25.60 24.79
N ARG A 341 -3.76 -25.35 24.31
CA ARG A 341 -4.95 -24.74 24.95
C ARG A 341 -5.09 -23.22 24.79
N LEU A 342 -6.05 -22.79 23.97
CA LEU A 342 -7.41 -22.43 24.39
C LEU A 342 -8.22 -22.01 23.14
N ALA A 343 -9.36 -22.67 22.87
CA ALA A 343 -10.53 -22.11 22.18
C ALA A 343 -11.56 -23.23 21.94
N THR A 344 -12.40 -23.49 22.93
CA THR A 344 -13.70 -24.13 22.73
C THR A 344 -14.64 -23.47 23.72
N THR A 345 -15.49 -22.57 23.21
CA THR A 345 -16.89 -22.39 23.64
C THR A 345 -17.49 -21.21 22.91
N GLY A 346 -18.67 -21.42 22.32
CA GLY A 346 -19.64 -20.34 22.09
C GLY A 346 -20.24 -20.35 20.69
N LEU A 347 -21.22 -21.24 20.46
CA LEU A 347 -22.48 -20.92 19.76
C LEU A 347 -23.29 -22.23 19.59
N SER A 348 -24.05 -22.60 20.63
CA SER A 348 -25.18 -23.52 20.51
C SER A 348 -26.44 -22.72 20.23
N ARG A 349 -27.01 -22.86 19.03
CA ARG A 349 -28.35 -22.36 18.69
C ARG A 349 -29.40 -23.34 19.21
N ALA A 350 -30.27 -22.86 20.08
CA ALA A 350 -31.46 -23.57 20.52
C ALA A 350 -32.50 -23.60 19.37
N ALA A 351 -32.94 -24.80 19.01
CA ALA A 351 -34.15 -25.04 18.26
C ALA A 351 -35.34 -25.00 19.23
N SER A 352 -36.38 -24.25 18.89
CA SER A 352 -37.73 -24.51 19.39
C SER A 352 -38.66 -24.62 18.20
N SER A 353 -39.22 -25.82 18.08
CA SER A 353 -40.33 -26.18 17.24
C SER A 353 -41.61 -25.61 17.84
N ASP A 354 -42.45 -24.97 17.03
CA ASP A 354 -43.88 -25.11 17.25
C ASP A 354 -44.68 -25.01 15.95
N SER A 355 -45.77 -25.75 15.96
CA SER A 355 -46.45 -26.30 14.80
C SER A 355 -47.80 -25.65 14.51
N ARG A 356 -48.23 -25.74 13.24
CA ARG A 356 -49.62 -25.75 12.72
C ARG A 356 -50.44 -24.46 12.80
N ASN A 357 -50.85 -23.96 11.63
CA ASN A 357 -52.26 -24.07 11.20
C ASN A 357 -52.45 -23.81 9.70
N GLU A 358 -53.24 -24.68 9.07
CA GLU A 358 -53.77 -24.54 7.71
C GLU A 358 -54.91 -23.50 7.66
N SER A 359 -55.02 -22.76 6.56
CA SER A 359 -56.34 -22.46 5.95
C SER A 359 -56.20 -21.96 4.51
N THR A 360 -56.90 -22.65 3.63
CA THR A 360 -57.24 -22.40 2.22
C THR A 360 -57.80 -21.01 1.90
N ALA A 361 -57.47 -20.43 0.73
CA ALA A 361 -58.46 -19.86 -0.21
C ALA A 361 -57.84 -19.32 -1.53
N LYS A 362 -58.29 -19.93 -2.64
CA LYS A 362 -58.78 -19.35 -3.91
C LYS A 362 -57.97 -18.29 -4.68
N ALA A 363 -57.64 -18.67 -5.92
CA ALA A 363 -57.45 -17.78 -7.08
C ALA A 363 -58.74 -16.98 -7.41
N PRO A 364 -58.62 -15.93 -8.26
CA PRO A 364 -59.05 -16.16 -9.63
C PRO A 364 -58.14 -15.58 -10.73
N ILE A 365 -58.33 -16.20 -11.89
CA ILE A 365 -57.87 -15.90 -13.24
C ILE A 365 -58.71 -14.75 -13.84
N LEU A 366 -58.11 -13.94 -14.74
CA LEU A 366 -58.64 -13.45 -16.03
C LEU A 366 -57.50 -12.62 -16.68
N ASN A 367 -56.86 -13.09 -17.76
CA ASN A 367 -57.21 -12.89 -19.18
C ASN A 367 -57.64 -11.44 -19.51
N GLY A 368 -57.12 -10.75 -20.52
CA GLY A 368 -56.20 -11.16 -21.58
C GLY A 368 -56.22 -10.14 -22.74
N GLY A 369 -55.23 -10.27 -23.62
CA GLY A 369 -55.27 -9.90 -25.04
C GLY A 369 -55.01 -8.44 -25.41
N SER A 370 -54.52 -8.10 -26.60
CA SER A 370 -53.80 -8.80 -27.68
C SER A 370 -53.79 -7.85 -28.88
N SER A 371 -52.95 -8.15 -29.88
CA SER A 371 -52.85 -7.58 -31.23
C SER A 371 -52.12 -6.23 -31.30
N GLY A 372 -51.05 -6.07 -32.08
CA GLY A 372 -50.71 -6.65 -33.39
C GLY A 372 -50.39 -5.46 -34.31
N VAL A 373 -49.58 -5.43 -35.36
CA VAL A 373 -48.85 -6.37 -36.22
C VAL A 373 -47.99 -5.46 -37.14
N GLY A 374 -46.87 -5.98 -37.64
CA GLY A 374 -46.27 -5.57 -38.94
C GLY A 374 -44.94 -4.81 -38.79
N GLY A 375 -43.84 -5.14 -39.48
CA GLY A 375 -43.60 -6.05 -40.60
C GLY A 375 -42.57 -5.41 -41.54
N GLY A 376 -41.58 -6.19 -42.02
CA GLY A 376 -40.70 -5.87 -43.16
C GLY A 376 -39.25 -5.47 -42.82
N THR A 377 -38.25 -6.35 -43.04
CA THR A 377 -37.32 -6.43 -44.22
C THR A 377 -36.28 -5.29 -44.25
N SER A 378 -34.97 -5.43 -44.52
CA SER A 378 -34.10 -6.47 -45.09
C SER A 378 -32.64 -5.94 -45.12
N ASN A 379 -31.66 -6.80 -45.42
CA ASN A 379 -30.25 -6.56 -45.80
C ASN A 379 -29.27 -6.30 -44.62
N GLY A 380 -28.16 -7.01 -44.41
CA GLY A 380 -27.35 -7.88 -45.26
C GLY A 380 -26.09 -7.14 -45.74
N THR A 381 -24.94 -7.32 -45.07
CA THR A 381 -23.59 -7.37 -45.67
C THR A 381 -22.52 -7.76 -44.65
N ALA A 382 -21.52 -8.48 -45.16
CA ALA A 382 -20.45 -9.16 -44.47
C ALA A 382 -19.16 -8.32 -44.31
N SER A 383 -18.13 -8.99 -43.76
CA SER A 383 -16.71 -8.61 -43.64
C SER A 383 -16.36 -7.73 -42.42
N GLY A 384 -15.22 -7.86 -41.76
CA GLY A 384 -14.03 -8.65 -42.05
C GLY A 384 -13.04 -8.53 -40.90
N ARG A 385 -12.34 -9.64 -40.68
CA ARG A 385 -11.27 -9.89 -39.73
C ARG A 385 -10.01 -9.10 -40.14
N GLN A 386 -9.36 -8.37 -39.23
CA GLN A 386 -7.91 -8.18 -39.34
C GLN A 386 -7.23 -7.82 -38.00
N LYS A 387 -6.47 -8.82 -37.51
CA LYS A 387 -5.29 -8.68 -36.66
C LYS A 387 -4.22 -7.84 -37.37
N LYS A 388 -3.49 -7.01 -36.61
CA LYS A 388 -2.10 -6.57 -36.84
C LYS A 388 -1.71 -5.75 -35.60
N ARG A 389 -0.50 -5.80 -35.08
CA ARG A 389 0.61 -6.76 -35.14
C ARG A 389 1.55 -6.34 -34.03
#